data_AF-A0A1G8QKA8-F1
#
_entry.id   AF-A0A1G8QKA8-F1
#
_cell.length_a   1.000
_cell.length_b   1.000
_cell.length_c   1.000
_cell.angle_alpha   90.00
_cell.angle_beta   90.00
_cell.angle_gamma   90.00
#
_symmetry.space_group_name_H-M   'P 1'
#
loop_
_entity.id
_entity.type
_entity.pdbx_description
1 polymer ?
#
loop_
_entity_poly.entity_id
_entity_poly.type
_entity_poly.pdbx_seq_one_letter_code
_entity_poly.pdbx_strand_id
1 'polypeptide(L)'
;MKTTGNLGLKKPDGTDIVDISDINGNMDILDTAVKGAQDHAADAVKHITSAERTAWNAKASTAAATASAAGLMAAADKAKLDGVAAGANNYAHPATHPATMITEDATHRFATDTEKSTWNAKASTSAATSTVAGLMSAADKAKLDGVATGANNYTHPNHTGDVTSTSDGVTAIAAGVIVDADVNSAAAIGWGKISKTGSSLADLVTRSAGDLSSGTLAAARLPAISGDITMAAGAGTAVITAGAIVNADVNASAAIDASKIGTGVVSNAEFAYLDGVTSAIQTQLNAKETPAGAQTKANTAESNAKSYTDAKAWQKRRLTEDDGTTININGQDLNSLRATGCFVGTGLYNSPDGSSATSNWYYVQVMAMNTNVWVKQVAVNLFTNTFAMRTGSDNNGTISWGAWSADLFQSVANGKSSIASAISGKGVAATGSDDFGTLAAKIGQINTGRRFASGAVSMGWTGAIWTASVWGLAFTPKTIIAMAPINGDLISIYDVTGNLYSWASSSFNVNLWAQYGGSNTGNNDVSVSGGSFTVQMYRYSTTYGDSTMRWIAFE
;
A
#
# COMPACT_ATOMS: atom_id res chain seq x y z
N MET A 1 28.44 -6.84 -4.54
CA MET A 1 27.29 -7.04 -5.45
C MET A 1 26.78 -5.71 -5.99
N LYS A 2 26.78 -5.55 -7.32
CA LYS A 2 26.24 -4.37 -8.01
C LYS A 2 24.75 -4.55 -8.30
N THR A 3 24.08 -3.54 -8.85
CA THR A 3 22.70 -3.66 -9.34
C THR A 3 22.59 -3.29 -10.82
N THR A 4 21.61 -3.85 -11.52
CA THR A 4 21.27 -3.43 -12.90
C THR A 4 20.61 -2.05 -12.90
N GLY A 5 20.82 -1.26 -13.95
CA GLY A 5 20.34 0.12 -14.01
C GLY A 5 18.82 0.30 -14.11
N ASN A 6 18.11 -0.64 -14.76
CA ASN A 6 16.68 -0.48 -15.03
C ASN A 6 15.80 -1.07 -13.92
N LEU A 7 16.11 -2.29 -13.48
CA LEU A 7 15.28 -3.04 -12.53
C LEU A 7 15.96 -3.22 -11.17
N GLY A 8 17.17 -2.69 -10.97
CA GLY A 8 17.86 -2.82 -9.68
C GLY A 8 18.26 -4.25 -9.31
N LEU A 9 18.16 -5.21 -10.25
CA LEU A 9 18.51 -6.62 -9.99
C LEU A 9 19.94 -6.74 -9.49
N LYS A 10 20.12 -7.46 -8.39
CA LYS A 10 21.40 -7.84 -7.80
C LYS A 10 22.27 -8.57 -8.83
N LYS A 11 23.39 -7.96 -9.21
CA LYS A 11 24.35 -8.45 -10.20
C LYS A 11 25.68 -8.74 -9.49
N PRO A 12 26.00 -10.02 -9.25
CA PRO A 12 27.26 -10.44 -8.64
C PRO A 12 28.45 -10.06 -9.52
N ASP A 13 29.56 -9.67 -8.91
CA ASP A 13 30.88 -9.65 -9.54
C ASP A 13 31.68 -10.91 -9.20
N GLY A 14 32.88 -11.04 -9.78
CA GLY A 14 33.68 -12.27 -9.69
C GLY A 14 34.14 -12.63 -8.27
N THR A 15 33.95 -11.76 -7.29
CA THR A 15 34.30 -11.98 -5.88
C THR A 15 33.10 -12.12 -4.95
N ASP A 16 31.88 -11.87 -5.45
CA ASP A 16 30.66 -11.94 -4.67
C ASP A 16 30.15 -13.38 -4.49
N ILE A 17 29.68 -13.70 -3.29
CA ILE A 17 28.94 -14.94 -3.00
C ILE A 17 27.45 -14.63 -3.15
N VAL A 18 26.75 -15.44 -3.95
CA VAL A 18 25.29 -15.30 -4.21
C VAL A 18 24.57 -16.38 -3.44
N ASP A 19 23.60 -15.99 -2.61
CA ASP A 19 22.73 -16.94 -1.93
C ASP A 19 21.36 -17.07 -2.61
N ILE A 20 20.55 -18.01 -2.14
CA ILE A 20 19.20 -18.23 -2.70
C ILE A 20 18.28 -17.02 -2.48
N SER A 21 18.55 -16.18 -1.47
CA SER A 21 17.79 -14.96 -1.17
C SER A 21 18.03 -13.90 -2.23
N ASP A 22 19.28 -13.78 -2.71
CA ASP A 22 19.62 -12.87 -3.80
C ASP A 22 18.95 -13.26 -5.11
N ILE A 23 18.86 -14.56 -5.40
CA ILE A 23 18.19 -15.09 -6.60
C ILE A 23 16.68 -14.87 -6.51
N ASN A 24 16.05 -15.25 -5.39
CA ASN A 24 14.62 -15.08 -5.20
C ASN A 24 14.22 -13.59 -5.24
N GLY A 25 15.00 -12.72 -4.59
CA GLY A 25 14.76 -11.29 -4.63
C GLY A 25 14.83 -10.70 -6.05
N ASN A 26 15.74 -11.19 -6.90
CA ASN A 26 15.76 -10.80 -8.31
C ASN A 26 14.58 -11.34 -9.10
N MET A 27 14.15 -12.58 -8.83
CA MET A 27 12.99 -13.18 -9.50
C MET A 27 11.69 -12.47 -9.14
N ASP A 28 11.51 -12.06 -7.88
CA ASP A 28 10.34 -11.30 -7.44
C ASP A 28 10.28 -9.91 -8.10
N ILE A 29 11.44 -9.24 -8.23
CA ILE A 29 11.55 -7.96 -8.94
C ILE A 29 11.22 -8.14 -10.43
N LEU A 30 11.73 -9.21 -11.04
CA LEU A 30 11.47 -9.50 -12.45
C LEU A 30 10.00 -9.82 -12.69
N ASP A 31 9.38 -10.66 -11.85
CA ASP A 31 7.97 -11.02 -11.95
C ASP A 31 7.06 -9.80 -11.82
N THR A 32 7.35 -8.94 -10.84
CA THR A 32 6.64 -7.67 -10.65
C THR A 32 6.79 -6.75 -11.87
N ALA A 33 7.99 -6.61 -12.40
CA ALA A 33 8.26 -5.76 -13.56
C ALA A 33 7.57 -6.29 -14.83
N VAL A 34 7.60 -7.61 -15.05
CA VAL A 34 6.92 -8.27 -16.17
C VAL A 34 5.41 -8.11 -16.05
N LYS A 35 4.86 -8.31 -14.84
CA LYS A 35 3.43 -8.10 -14.58
C LYS A 35 3.02 -6.65 -14.82
N GLY A 36 3.81 -5.68 -14.39
CA GLY A 36 3.56 -4.25 -14.65
C GLY A 36 3.57 -3.90 -16.14
N ALA A 37 4.48 -4.49 -16.92
CA ALA A 37 4.51 -4.32 -18.38
C ALA A 37 3.32 -5.00 -19.07
N GLN A 38 2.91 -6.19 -18.61
CA GLN A 38 1.71 -6.88 -19.09
C GLN A 38 0.44 -6.09 -18.77
N ASP A 39 0.33 -5.53 -17.57
CA ASP A 39 -0.80 -4.70 -17.18
C ASP A 39 -0.86 -3.42 -17.99
N HIS A 40 0.28 -2.79 -18.28
CA HIS A 40 0.34 -1.63 -19.18
C HIS A 40 -0.02 -1.97 -20.63
N ALA A 41 0.40 -3.15 -21.12
CA ALA A 41 0.04 -3.62 -22.45
C ALA A 41 -1.44 -4.04 -22.56
N ALA A 42 -2.03 -4.51 -21.46
CA ALA A 42 -3.45 -4.86 -21.35
C ALA A 42 -4.33 -3.64 -20.96
N ASP A 43 -3.72 -2.49 -20.64
CA ASP A 43 -4.42 -1.26 -20.31
C ASP A 43 -5.11 -0.68 -21.54
N ALA A 44 -6.41 -0.97 -21.66
CA ALA A 44 -7.27 -0.43 -22.70
C ALA A 44 -7.73 1.01 -22.42
N VAL A 45 -7.38 1.59 -21.26
CA VAL A 45 -7.71 2.97 -20.89
C VAL A 45 -6.71 3.92 -21.55
N LYS A 46 -6.91 4.16 -22.84
CA LYS A 46 -6.28 5.31 -23.50
C LYS A 46 -6.93 6.60 -22.99
N HIS A 47 -6.20 7.45 -22.25
CA HIS A 47 -6.68 8.78 -21.86
C HIS A 47 -7.12 9.66 -23.05
N ILE A 48 -6.59 9.36 -24.26
CA ILE A 48 -7.05 9.87 -25.55
C ILE A 48 -6.89 8.74 -26.57
N THR A 49 -7.93 8.45 -27.36
CA THR A 49 -7.82 7.54 -28.49
C THR A 49 -6.77 8.03 -29.49
N SER A 50 -6.24 7.13 -30.34
CA SER A 50 -5.31 7.54 -31.40
C SER A 50 -5.93 8.60 -32.32
N ALA A 51 -7.25 8.54 -32.54
CA ALA A 51 -8.01 9.54 -33.28
C ALA A 51 -8.05 10.90 -32.55
N GLU A 52 -8.33 10.90 -31.24
CA GLU A 52 -8.34 12.13 -30.43
C GLU A 52 -6.94 12.77 -30.30
N ARG A 53 -5.87 11.95 -30.24
CA ARG A 53 -4.48 12.45 -30.29
C ARG A 53 -4.15 13.13 -31.60
N THR A 54 -4.52 12.52 -32.72
CA THR A 54 -4.31 13.09 -34.05
C THR A 54 -5.12 14.39 -34.21
N ALA A 55 -6.37 14.41 -33.73
CA ALA A 55 -7.21 15.60 -33.76
C ALA A 55 -6.68 16.73 -32.87
N TRP A 56 -6.19 16.43 -31.66
CA TRP A 56 -5.63 17.42 -30.75
C TRP A 56 -4.30 17.99 -31.27
N ASN A 57 -3.41 17.14 -31.77
CA ASN A 57 -2.16 17.57 -32.40
C ASN A 57 -2.38 18.41 -33.67
N ALA A 58 -3.57 18.33 -34.29
CA ALA A 58 -3.94 19.12 -35.45
C ALA A 58 -4.66 20.45 -35.11
N LYS A 59 -5.02 20.71 -33.83
CA LYS A 59 -5.81 21.90 -33.45
C LYS A 59 -5.06 23.23 -33.50
N ALA A 60 -3.73 23.20 -33.48
CA ALA A 60 -2.90 24.40 -33.62
C ALA A 60 -1.88 24.19 -34.72
N SER A 61 -1.91 25.04 -35.75
CA SER A 61 -0.83 25.14 -36.71
C SER A 61 0.44 25.53 -35.95
N THR A 62 1.49 24.72 -36.04
CA THR A 62 2.82 25.04 -35.47
C THR A 62 3.67 25.88 -36.40
N ALA A 63 3.17 26.17 -37.61
CA ALA A 63 3.84 27.02 -38.58
C ALA A 63 3.64 28.50 -38.22
N ALA A 64 4.63 29.32 -38.58
CA ALA A 64 4.51 30.77 -38.48
C ALA A 64 3.35 31.27 -39.36
N ALA A 65 2.60 32.25 -38.88
CA ALA A 65 1.58 32.92 -39.67
C ALA A 65 2.22 33.60 -40.89
N THR A 66 1.57 33.50 -42.05
CA THR A 66 2.01 34.14 -43.29
C THR A 66 0.90 35.04 -43.83
N ALA A 67 1.20 35.82 -44.87
CA ALA A 67 0.21 36.67 -45.52
C ALA A 67 -0.98 35.90 -46.13
N SER A 68 -0.91 34.57 -46.27
CA SER A 68 -1.93 33.75 -46.93
C SER A 68 -2.36 32.51 -46.14
N ALA A 69 -1.83 32.29 -44.94
CA ALA A 69 -2.20 31.15 -44.09
C ALA A 69 -2.14 31.49 -42.60
N ALA A 70 -3.13 31.00 -41.84
CA ALA A 70 -3.18 31.16 -40.39
C ALA A 70 -2.06 30.35 -39.69
N GLY A 71 -1.45 30.93 -38.65
CA GLY A 71 -0.35 30.32 -37.90
C GLY A 71 0.00 31.09 -36.63
N LEU A 72 1.15 30.77 -36.03
CA LEU A 72 1.68 31.43 -34.83
C LEU A 72 2.42 32.73 -35.21
N MET A 73 2.14 33.82 -34.51
CA MET A 73 2.83 35.11 -34.66
C MET A 73 3.81 35.30 -33.49
N ALA A 74 4.99 35.87 -33.74
CA ALA A 74 5.92 36.20 -32.67
C ALA A 74 5.33 37.30 -31.75
N ALA A 75 5.68 37.27 -30.47
CA ALA A 75 5.20 38.27 -29.49
C ALA A 75 5.51 39.72 -29.93
N ALA A 76 6.66 39.94 -30.57
CA ALA A 76 7.04 41.23 -31.11
C ALA A 76 6.13 41.70 -32.27
N ASP A 77 5.66 40.79 -33.13
CA ASP A 77 4.79 41.14 -34.25
C ASP A 77 3.35 41.38 -33.79
N LYS A 78 2.89 40.62 -32.80
CA LYS A 78 1.59 40.86 -32.15
C LYS A 78 1.55 42.22 -31.44
N ALA A 79 2.62 42.59 -30.72
CA ALA A 79 2.71 43.89 -30.07
C ALA A 79 2.68 45.07 -31.06
N LYS A 80 3.26 44.91 -32.26
CA LYS A 80 3.17 45.91 -33.34
C LYS A 80 1.74 46.06 -33.88
N LEU A 81 1.00 44.96 -34.00
CA LEU A 81 -0.39 44.97 -34.49
C LEU A 81 -1.39 45.51 -33.45
N ASP A 82 -1.12 45.37 -32.16
CA ASP A 82 -2.00 45.86 -31.09
C ASP A 82 -2.13 47.39 -31.06
N GLY A 83 -1.16 48.11 -31.64
CA GLY A 83 -1.23 49.56 -31.83
C GLY A 83 -1.95 50.02 -33.10
N VAL A 84 -2.39 49.10 -33.97
CA VAL A 84 -3.00 49.41 -35.26
C VAL A 84 -4.53 49.42 -35.12
N ALA A 85 -5.15 50.57 -35.40
CA ALA A 85 -6.61 50.70 -35.36
C ALA A 85 -7.30 49.77 -36.38
N ALA A 86 -8.48 49.24 -36.02
CA ALA A 86 -9.26 48.36 -36.88
C ALA A 86 -9.56 49.04 -38.23
N GLY A 87 -9.17 48.39 -39.33
CA GLY A 87 -9.36 48.90 -40.70
C GLY A 87 -8.22 49.76 -41.26
N ALA A 88 -7.07 49.86 -40.58
CA ALA A 88 -5.90 50.55 -41.14
C ALA A 88 -5.43 49.90 -42.46
N ASN A 89 -5.27 50.74 -43.50
CA ASN A 89 -4.76 50.33 -44.81
C ASN A 89 -3.24 50.56 -44.93
N ASN A 90 -2.61 49.91 -45.92
CA ASN A 90 -1.19 50.09 -46.21
C ASN A 90 -0.92 51.52 -46.72
N TYR A 91 -0.52 52.43 -45.83
CA TYR A 91 -0.25 53.82 -46.16
C TYR A 91 1.14 53.98 -46.80
N ALA A 92 1.18 54.19 -48.11
CA ALA A 92 2.39 54.59 -48.84
C ALA A 92 2.50 56.11 -48.84
N HIS A 93 3.52 56.65 -48.16
CA HIS A 93 3.74 58.09 -48.07
C HIS A 93 4.26 58.64 -49.42
N PRO A 94 3.72 59.75 -49.94
CA PRO A 94 4.16 60.32 -51.22
C PRO A 94 5.60 60.84 -51.15
N ALA A 95 6.32 60.81 -52.28
CA ALA A 95 7.70 61.29 -52.38
C ALA A 95 7.83 62.83 -52.28
N THR A 96 6.74 63.55 -52.52
CA THR A 96 6.68 65.01 -52.40
C THR A 96 5.30 65.44 -51.89
N HIS A 97 5.28 66.46 -51.05
CA HIS A 97 4.06 67.11 -50.57
C HIS A 97 3.86 68.44 -51.30
N PRO A 98 2.75 68.66 -52.05
CA PRO A 98 2.43 70.00 -52.51
C PRO A 98 2.19 70.94 -51.32
N ALA A 99 2.68 72.18 -51.42
CA ALA A 99 2.59 73.18 -50.33
C ALA A 99 1.14 73.41 -49.86
N THR A 100 0.15 73.16 -50.72
CA THR A 100 -1.28 73.24 -50.43
C THR A 100 -1.79 72.26 -49.37
N MET A 101 -0.98 71.27 -48.98
CA MET A 101 -1.34 70.28 -47.96
C MET A 101 -0.96 70.73 -46.54
N ILE A 102 -0.21 71.83 -46.43
CA ILE A 102 0.13 72.48 -45.17
C ILE A 102 -0.89 73.60 -44.95
N THR A 103 -1.65 73.52 -43.86
CA THR A 103 -2.47 74.65 -43.40
C THR A 103 -1.52 75.72 -42.85
N GLU A 104 -1.40 76.86 -43.54
CA GLU A 104 -0.48 77.93 -43.13
C GLU A 104 -0.87 78.52 -41.76
N ASP A 105 0.07 78.48 -40.81
CA ASP A 105 -0.04 79.13 -39.51
C ASP A 105 1.25 79.90 -39.15
N ALA A 106 1.26 80.59 -38.01
CA ALA A 106 2.38 81.43 -37.59
C ALA A 106 3.73 80.68 -37.44
N THR A 107 3.72 79.34 -37.35
CA THR A 107 4.90 78.48 -37.20
C THR A 107 5.25 77.67 -38.47
N HIS A 108 4.34 77.56 -39.43
CA HIS A 108 4.51 76.74 -40.65
C HIS A 108 4.61 77.55 -41.96
N ARG A 109 4.70 78.89 -41.88
CA ARG A 109 4.95 79.76 -43.03
C ARG A 109 6.44 80.00 -43.23
N PHE A 110 6.94 79.86 -44.46
CA PHE A 110 8.34 80.17 -44.81
C PHE A 110 8.67 81.67 -44.80
N ALA A 111 7.65 82.53 -44.92
CA ALA A 111 7.75 83.97 -44.77
C ALA A 111 6.36 84.54 -44.47
N THR A 112 6.27 85.45 -43.51
CA THR A 112 5.03 86.15 -43.15
C THR A 112 4.70 87.25 -44.16
N ASP A 113 3.43 87.62 -44.28
CA ASP A 113 3.02 88.72 -45.17
C ASP A 113 3.62 90.06 -44.72
N THR A 114 3.86 90.22 -43.42
CA THR A 114 4.56 91.37 -42.84
C THR A 114 6.01 91.46 -43.32
N GLU A 115 6.75 90.34 -43.34
CA GLU A 115 8.11 90.31 -43.87
C GLU A 115 8.13 90.61 -45.37
N LYS A 116 7.19 90.05 -46.15
CA LYS A 116 7.09 90.29 -47.61
C LYS A 116 6.79 91.75 -47.92
N SER A 117 5.86 92.38 -47.19
CA SER A 117 5.56 93.80 -47.31
C SER A 117 6.76 94.67 -46.95
N THR A 118 7.47 94.30 -45.88
CA THR A 118 8.66 95.03 -45.42
C THR A 118 9.82 94.92 -46.42
N TRP A 119 10.05 93.75 -47.03
CA TRP A 119 11.08 93.57 -48.07
C TRP A 119 10.79 94.38 -49.32
N ASN A 120 9.53 94.38 -49.79
CA ASN A 120 9.13 95.14 -50.97
C ASN A 120 9.17 96.66 -50.75
N ALA A 121 9.26 97.13 -49.50
CA ALA A 121 9.36 98.54 -49.13
C ALA A 121 10.77 99.01 -48.75
N LYS A 122 11.80 98.15 -48.79
CA LYS A 122 13.15 98.46 -48.27
C LYS A 122 13.90 99.57 -48.98
N ALA A 123 13.54 99.92 -50.22
CA ALA A 123 14.12 101.06 -50.92
C ALA A 123 13.11 101.69 -51.90
N SER A 124 13.06 103.02 -51.91
CA SER A 124 12.31 103.78 -52.91
C SER A 124 12.94 103.57 -54.29
N THR A 125 12.16 103.12 -55.27
CA THR A 125 12.60 102.99 -56.68
C THR A 125 12.54 104.30 -57.46
N SER A 126 12.10 105.38 -56.82
CA SER A 126 12.08 106.72 -57.39
C SER A 126 13.50 107.28 -57.51
N ALA A 127 13.74 108.10 -58.54
CA ALA A 127 15.02 108.76 -58.75
C ALA A 127 15.40 109.64 -57.54
N ALA A 128 16.65 109.53 -57.08
CA ALA A 128 17.14 110.31 -55.96
C ALA A 128 17.28 111.80 -56.35
N THR A 129 16.72 112.67 -55.52
CA THR A 129 16.86 114.14 -55.65
C THR A 129 17.70 114.69 -54.51
N SER A 130 18.04 115.97 -54.56
CA SER A 130 18.80 116.64 -53.49
C SER A 130 18.03 116.75 -52.16
N THR A 131 16.72 116.43 -52.14
CA THR A 131 15.86 116.52 -50.94
C THR A 131 15.14 115.22 -50.61
N VAL A 132 15.13 114.24 -51.51
CA VAL A 132 14.46 112.95 -51.32
C VAL A 132 15.42 111.81 -51.66
N ALA A 133 15.62 110.90 -50.71
CA ALA A 133 16.42 109.71 -50.93
C ALA A 133 15.73 108.76 -51.92
N GLY A 134 16.46 108.34 -52.95
CA GLY A 134 16.08 107.23 -53.84
C GLY A 134 16.83 105.97 -53.43
N LEU A 135 17.52 105.33 -54.37
CA LEU A 135 18.48 104.23 -54.11
C LEU A 135 19.79 104.69 -53.43
N MET A 136 20.01 106.00 -53.31
CA MET A 136 21.11 106.64 -52.58
C MET A 136 20.52 107.73 -51.68
N SER A 137 21.20 108.08 -50.57
CA SER A 137 20.67 109.08 -49.64
C SER A 137 20.60 110.47 -50.32
N ALA A 138 19.61 111.29 -49.95
CA ALA A 138 19.51 112.67 -50.45
C ALA A 138 20.81 113.46 -50.17
N ALA A 139 21.45 113.18 -49.04
CA ALA A 139 22.73 113.77 -48.65
C ALA A 139 23.88 113.34 -49.57
N ASP A 140 23.95 112.07 -49.99
CA ASP A 140 25.01 111.60 -50.89
C ASP A 140 24.78 112.06 -52.33
N LYS A 141 23.52 112.18 -52.77
CA LYS A 141 23.18 112.81 -54.04
C LYS A 141 23.54 114.30 -54.04
N ALA A 142 23.23 115.02 -52.96
CA ALA A 142 23.62 116.43 -52.81
C ALA A 142 25.15 116.61 -52.77
N LYS A 143 25.88 115.68 -52.14
CA LYS A 143 27.36 115.66 -52.18
C LYS A 143 27.88 115.45 -53.59
N LEU A 144 27.32 114.50 -54.34
CA LEU A 144 27.73 114.21 -55.72
C LEU A 144 27.34 115.32 -56.70
N ASP A 145 26.24 116.05 -56.45
CA ASP A 145 25.83 117.21 -57.26
C ASP A 145 26.76 118.42 -57.08
N GLY A 146 27.45 118.51 -55.94
CA GLY A 146 28.46 119.54 -55.67
C GLY A 146 29.86 119.22 -56.21
N VAL A 147 30.11 118.00 -56.70
CA VAL A 147 31.38 117.61 -57.30
C VAL A 147 31.36 117.99 -58.77
N ALA A 148 32.12 119.03 -59.15
CA ALA A 148 32.33 119.39 -60.55
C ALA A 148 32.91 118.18 -61.32
N THR A 149 32.44 117.98 -62.56
CA THR A 149 32.80 116.83 -63.40
C THR A 149 34.33 116.63 -63.45
N GLY A 150 34.87 115.63 -62.74
CA GLY A 150 36.28 115.20 -62.79
C GLY A 150 37.23 115.59 -61.63
N ALA A 151 36.77 115.94 -60.42
CA ALA A 151 37.66 116.46 -59.35
C ALA A 151 38.40 115.41 -58.50
N ASN A 152 39.63 115.05 -58.89
CA ASN A 152 40.60 114.31 -58.04
C ASN A 152 41.82 115.19 -57.72
N ASN A 153 41.76 116.07 -56.73
CA ASN A 153 42.95 116.60 -56.03
C ASN A 153 42.59 117.38 -54.73
N TYR A 154 42.65 116.74 -53.55
CA TYR A 154 42.46 117.44 -52.26
C TYR A 154 43.50 117.03 -51.21
N THR A 155 44.24 118.01 -50.67
CA THR A 155 45.21 117.91 -49.56
C THR A 155 44.56 118.25 -48.21
N HIS A 156 44.76 117.41 -47.20
CA HIS A 156 44.12 117.53 -45.88
C HIS A 156 44.97 118.33 -44.87
N PRO A 157 44.37 119.18 -44.01
CA PRO A 157 45.07 119.81 -42.87
C PRO A 157 45.34 118.81 -41.73
N ASN A 158 46.43 119.07 -40.98
CA ASN A 158 46.90 118.51 -39.70
C ASN A 158 46.25 117.20 -39.17
N HIS A 159 47.12 116.23 -38.86
CA HIS A 159 46.79 114.92 -38.29
C HIS A 159 46.85 114.88 -36.76
N THR A 160 45.85 114.23 -36.20
CA THR A 160 45.89 113.59 -34.88
C THR A 160 46.73 112.30 -34.94
N GLY A 161 47.33 111.90 -33.81
CA GLY A 161 48.26 110.75 -33.75
C GLY A 161 48.30 109.98 -32.43
N ASP A 162 48.51 110.64 -31.29
CA ASP A 162 48.41 110.00 -29.96
C ASP A 162 47.37 110.67 -29.05
N VAL A 163 46.92 111.85 -29.45
CA VAL A 163 45.86 112.60 -28.79
C VAL A 163 44.93 113.10 -29.89
N THR A 164 43.64 112.77 -29.79
CA THR A 164 42.60 113.53 -30.46
C THR A 164 42.42 114.84 -29.70
N SER A 165 42.68 115.98 -30.35
CA SER A 165 42.15 117.26 -29.90
C SER A 165 41.30 117.88 -31.01
N THR A 166 40.04 118.11 -30.67
CA THR A 166 39.16 119.06 -31.35
C THR A 166 38.40 119.76 -30.22
N SER A 167 38.81 121.00 -29.95
CA SER A 167 38.45 121.88 -28.82
C SER A 167 38.98 121.49 -27.42
N ASP A 168 39.83 122.38 -26.92
CA ASP A 168 40.10 122.84 -25.53
C ASP A 168 40.40 121.93 -24.31
N GLY A 169 40.64 120.61 -24.42
CA GLY A 169 41.31 119.88 -23.30
C GLY A 169 41.34 118.35 -23.41
N VAL A 170 42.42 117.72 -22.92
CA VAL A 170 42.55 116.25 -22.85
C VAL A 170 41.73 115.72 -21.67
N THR A 171 40.70 114.93 -21.94
CA THR A 171 39.89 114.27 -20.90
C THR A 171 39.92 112.74 -20.96
N ALA A 172 40.41 112.14 -22.06
CA ALA A 172 40.61 110.69 -22.16
C ALA A 172 41.64 110.31 -23.24
N ILE A 173 42.36 109.21 -23.00
CA ILE A 173 43.13 108.47 -24.01
C ILE A 173 42.18 107.41 -24.60
N ALA A 174 42.13 107.26 -25.92
CA ALA A 174 41.23 106.29 -26.55
C ALA A 174 41.58 104.84 -26.15
N ALA A 175 40.57 103.96 -26.10
CA ALA A 175 40.76 102.56 -25.74
C ALA A 175 41.72 101.86 -26.72
N GLY A 176 42.70 101.12 -26.19
CA GLY A 176 43.70 100.38 -26.98
C GLY A 176 44.94 101.18 -27.39
N VAL A 177 45.04 102.46 -27.01
CA VAL A 177 46.20 103.32 -27.31
C VAL A 177 47.37 103.09 -26.34
N ILE A 178 47.09 102.72 -25.07
CA ILE A 178 48.10 102.18 -24.17
C ILE A 178 48.16 100.67 -24.42
N VAL A 179 49.26 100.20 -24.99
CA VAL A 179 49.55 98.76 -25.17
C VAL A 179 50.48 98.25 -24.07
N ASP A 180 50.63 96.93 -23.94
CA ASP A 180 51.44 96.31 -22.87
C ASP A 180 52.89 96.84 -22.84
N ALA A 181 53.46 97.16 -24.01
CA ALA A 181 54.82 97.69 -24.11
C ALA A 181 54.98 99.10 -23.54
N ASP A 182 53.89 99.87 -23.43
CA ASP A 182 53.89 101.23 -22.87
C ASP A 182 53.88 101.22 -21.33
N VAL A 183 53.57 100.07 -20.73
CA VAL A 183 53.51 99.89 -19.28
C VAL A 183 54.76 99.14 -18.80
N ASN A 184 55.65 99.83 -18.10
CA ASN A 184 56.87 99.24 -17.53
C ASN A 184 56.53 98.11 -16.53
N SER A 185 57.32 97.03 -16.51
CA SER A 185 57.16 95.88 -15.60
C SER A 185 57.21 96.22 -14.10
N ALA A 186 57.79 97.35 -13.71
CA ALA A 186 57.84 97.85 -12.33
C ALA A 186 56.68 98.81 -11.99
N ALA A 187 55.76 99.07 -12.92
CA ALA A 187 54.64 99.97 -12.69
C ALA A 187 53.70 99.40 -11.61
N ALA A 188 53.62 100.09 -10.46
CA ALA A 188 52.73 99.74 -9.36
C ALA A 188 51.29 100.21 -9.62
N ILE A 189 50.65 99.67 -10.65
CA ILE A 189 49.26 99.99 -10.98
C ILE A 189 48.33 99.26 -10.01
N GLY A 190 47.69 100.01 -9.11
CA GLY A 190 46.78 99.43 -8.10
C GLY A 190 45.61 98.68 -8.73
N TRP A 191 45.21 97.56 -8.12
CA TRP A 191 44.18 96.64 -8.62
C TRP A 191 42.82 97.31 -8.95
N GLY A 192 42.49 98.42 -8.28
CA GLY A 192 41.27 99.21 -8.54
C GLY A 192 41.33 100.06 -9.82
N LYS A 193 42.51 100.31 -10.37
CA LYS A 193 42.78 101.21 -11.51
C LYS A 193 42.75 100.50 -12.87
N ILE A 194 42.83 99.18 -12.88
CA ILE A 194 42.70 98.36 -14.10
C ILE A 194 41.20 98.19 -14.39
N SER A 195 40.80 98.54 -15.63
CA SER A 195 39.45 98.24 -16.13
C SER A 195 39.23 96.73 -16.12
N LYS A 196 38.16 96.31 -15.44
CA LYS A 196 37.80 94.91 -15.26
C LYS A 196 36.92 94.40 -16.40
N THR A 197 36.35 95.31 -17.19
CA THR A 197 35.55 94.98 -18.36
C THR A 197 36.47 94.49 -19.47
N GLY A 198 36.46 93.18 -19.73
CA GLY A 198 37.31 92.52 -20.74
C GLY A 198 38.66 92.00 -20.23
N SER A 199 39.00 92.22 -18.94
CA SER A 199 40.19 91.60 -18.34
C SER A 199 39.91 90.14 -18.01
N SER A 200 40.77 89.22 -18.45
CA SER A 200 40.72 87.80 -18.09
C SER A 200 40.88 87.54 -16.58
N LEU A 201 41.23 88.58 -15.79
CA LEU A 201 41.34 88.49 -14.33
C LEU A 201 40.05 88.88 -13.57
N ALA A 202 39.06 89.49 -14.23
CA ALA A 202 37.91 90.07 -13.54
C ALA A 202 36.62 89.23 -13.57
N ASP A 203 36.50 88.28 -14.48
CA ASP A 203 35.37 87.35 -14.50
C ASP A 203 35.82 85.93 -14.13
N LEU A 204 35.72 85.64 -12.84
CA LEU A 204 36.05 84.34 -12.25
C LEU A 204 35.06 83.24 -12.67
N VAL A 205 34.01 83.57 -13.43
CA VAL A 205 32.99 82.63 -13.91
C VAL A 205 33.45 81.87 -15.17
N THR A 206 34.48 82.34 -15.89
CA THR A 206 34.87 81.79 -17.20
C THR A 206 36.29 81.22 -17.32
N ARG A 207 37.07 81.12 -16.23
CA ARG A 207 38.42 80.50 -16.31
C ARG A 207 38.34 78.98 -16.46
N SER A 208 39.13 78.44 -17.39
CA SER A 208 39.32 77.00 -17.54
C SER A 208 40.33 76.47 -16.52
N ALA A 209 40.23 75.18 -16.17
CA ALA A 209 41.12 74.54 -15.19
C ALA A 209 42.63 74.58 -15.55
N GLY A 210 42.99 74.93 -16.79
CA GLY A 210 44.38 75.01 -17.26
C GLY A 210 45.20 76.20 -16.72
N ASP A 211 44.54 77.16 -16.09
CA ASP A 211 45.18 78.37 -15.53
C ASP A 211 45.78 78.20 -14.12
N LEU A 212 45.59 77.03 -13.52
CA LEU A 212 46.05 76.71 -12.16
C LEU A 212 47.34 75.90 -12.24
N SER A 213 48.50 76.56 -12.31
CA SER A 213 49.81 75.88 -12.34
C SER A 213 50.22 75.27 -10.99
N SER A 214 49.51 75.59 -9.90
CA SER A 214 49.59 74.92 -8.59
C SER A 214 48.54 75.47 -7.62
N GLY A 215 47.74 74.61 -7.00
CA GLY A 215 46.82 74.97 -5.91
C GLY A 215 45.56 74.09 -5.85
N THR A 216 45.15 73.72 -4.64
CA THR A 216 43.91 72.97 -4.39
C THR A 216 42.69 73.85 -4.67
N LEU A 217 41.79 73.42 -5.57
CA LEU A 217 40.47 74.06 -5.68
C LEU A 217 39.68 73.77 -4.40
N ALA A 218 39.09 74.80 -3.79
CA ALA A 218 38.17 74.60 -2.68
C ALA A 218 37.03 73.67 -3.13
N ALA A 219 36.69 72.66 -2.30
CA ALA A 219 35.79 71.58 -2.67
C ALA A 219 34.43 72.10 -3.22
N ALA A 220 33.92 73.22 -2.69
CA ALA A 220 32.71 73.91 -3.14
C ALA A 220 32.75 74.45 -4.60
N ARG A 221 33.91 74.44 -5.26
CA ARG A 221 34.09 74.83 -6.66
C ARG A 221 34.13 73.66 -7.63
N LEU A 222 34.10 72.41 -7.16
CA LEU A 222 33.74 71.29 -8.04
C LEU A 222 32.25 71.38 -8.39
N PRO A 223 31.86 71.29 -9.67
CA PRO A 223 30.45 71.17 -10.06
C PRO A 223 29.82 69.97 -9.34
N ALA A 224 28.53 70.06 -9.01
CA ALA A 224 27.80 68.89 -8.55
C ALA A 224 27.87 67.80 -9.63
N ILE A 225 28.36 66.62 -9.27
CA ILE A 225 28.27 65.45 -10.14
C ILE A 225 26.85 64.89 -9.94
N SER A 226 26.08 64.85 -11.01
CA SER A 226 24.70 64.35 -11.02
C SER A 226 24.54 63.26 -12.10
N GLY A 227 23.61 62.34 -11.86
CA GLY A 227 23.44 61.10 -12.62
C GLY A 227 23.41 59.92 -11.67
N ASP A 228 24.10 58.83 -12.02
CA ASP A 228 24.10 57.59 -11.24
C ASP A 228 24.73 57.76 -9.86
N ILE A 229 25.66 58.71 -9.78
CA ILE A 229 26.28 59.15 -8.54
C ILE A 229 25.88 60.61 -8.33
N THR A 230 25.30 60.90 -7.16
CA THR A 230 25.04 62.28 -6.74
C THR A 230 26.09 62.70 -5.72
N MET A 231 26.83 63.77 -6.03
CA MET A 231 27.75 64.42 -5.09
C MET A 231 27.41 65.91 -5.04
N ALA A 232 27.09 66.40 -3.84
CA ALA A 232 26.99 67.84 -3.62
C ALA A 232 28.36 68.50 -3.84
N ALA A 233 28.35 69.74 -4.34
CA ALA A 233 29.57 70.53 -4.53
C ALA A 233 30.35 70.59 -3.20
N GLY A 234 31.53 69.97 -3.21
CA GLY A 234 32.44 69.93 -2.07
C GLY A 234 32.29 68.81 -1.04
N ALA A 235 31.46 67.79 -1.32
CA ALA A 235 31.38 66.59 -0.49
C ALA A 235 32.53 65.60 -0.74
N GLY A 236 33.02 64.95 0.33
CA GLY A 236 34.08 63.92 0.27
C GLY A 236 33.58 62.49 0.09
N THR A 237 32.26 62.28 0.07
CA THR A 237 31.62 60.97 -0.07
C THR A 237 30.48 61.04 -1.07
N ALA A 238 30.42 60.02 -1.93
CA ALA A 238 29.43 59.89 -2.97
C ALA A 238 28.35 58.89 -2.54
N VAL A 239 27.09 59.20 -2.82
CA VAL A 239 25.97 58.27 -2.63
C VAL A 239 25.46 57.86 -4.01
N ILE A 240 25.25 56.56 -4.20
CA ILE A 240 24.49 56.05 -5.33
C ILE A 240 23.02 56.24 -4.99
N THR A 241 22.30 57.03 -5.77
CA THR A 241 20.88 57.31 -5.52
C THR A 241 20.07 56.02 -5.66
N ALA A 242 19.01 55.83 -4.86
CA ALA A 242 18.15 54.66 -4.99
C ALA A 242 17.57 54.57 -6.42
N GLY A 243 17.73 53.41 -7.07
CA GLY A 243 17.31 53.18 -8.45
C GLY A 243 18.27 53.70 -9.53
N ALA A 244 19.43 54.27 -9.15
CA ALA A 244 20.44 54.73 -10.10
C ALA A 244 21.17 53.59 -10.82
N ILE A 245 21.28 52.41 -10.20
CA ILE A 245 21.81 51.20 -10.85
C ILE A 245 20.62 50.40 -11.37
N VAL A 246 20.45 50.38 -12.68
CA VAL A 246 19.47 49.55 -13.39
C VAL A 246 20.16 48.36 -14.03
N ASN A 247 19.37 47.39 -14.53
CA ASN A 247 19.94 46.18 -15.13
C ASN A 247 20.83 46.46 -16.35
N ALA A 248 20.60 47.58 -17.05
CA ALA A 248 21.42 47.99 -18.20
C ALA A 248 22.84 48.46 -17.80
N ASP A 249 23.04 48.92 -16.56
CA ASP A 249 24.34 49.39 -16.06
C ASP A 249 25.24 48.20 -15.67
N VAL A 250 24.65 47.03 -15.45
CA VAL A 250 25.36 45.80 -15.10
C VAL A 250 25.71 45.03 -16.35
N ASN A 251 27.00 45.01 -16.71
CA ASN A 251 27.51 44.17 -17.78
C ASN A 251 27.23 42.68 -17.48
N ALA A 252 26.88 41.88 -18.49
CA ALA A 252 26.69 40.43 -18.35
C ALA A 252 27.92 39.67 -17.81
N SER A 253 29.12 40.25 -17.94
CA SER A 253 30.38 39.71 -17.39
C SER A 253 30.73 40.30 -16.01
N ALA A 254 29.86 41.10 -15.41
CA ALA A 254 30.11 41.67 -14.09
C ALA A 254 30.16 40.55 -13.04
N ALA A 255 31.28 40.45 -12.33
CA ALA A 255 31.48 39.49 -11.25
C ALA A 255 30.81 39.99 -9.95
N ILE A 256 29.48 40.10 -9.95
CA ILE A 256 28.71 40.45 -8.76
C ILE A 256 28.61 39.21 -7.89
N ASP A 257 29.30 39.22 -6.75
CA ASP A 257 29.23 38.14 -5.76
C ASP A 257 27.87 38.18 -5.02
N ALA A 258 27.22 37.03 -4.85
CA ALA A 258 25.95 36.88 -4.14
C ALA A 258 26.04 37.36 -2.68
N SER A 259 27.22 37.28 -2.04
CA SER A 259 27.48 37.85 -0.71
C SER A 259 27.43 39.38 -0.68
N LYS A 260 27.39 40.04 -1.84
CA LYS A 260 27.21 41.49 -1.98
C LYS A 260 25.76 41.88 -2.27
N ILE A 261 24.85 40.91 -2.38
CA ILE A 261 23.41 41.13 -2.62
C ILE A 261 22.64 40.85 -1.32
N GLY A 262 22.11 41.89 -0.66
CA GLY A 262 21.29 41.76 0.55
C GLY A 262 22.10 41.73 1.86
N THR A 263 21.83 40.77 2.75
CA THR A 263 22.49 40.64 4.07
C THR A 263 23.89 40.02 3.98
N GLY A 264 24.29 39.57 2.80
CA GLY A 264 25.62 38.99 2.53
C GLY A 264 25.91 37.64 3.15
N VAL A 265 24.86 36.93 3.59
CA VAL A 265 24.98 35.60 4.21
C VAL A 265 25.01 34.48 3.16
N VAL A 266 24.44 34.71 1.98
CA VAL A 266 24.30 33.70 0.92
C VAL A 266 25.55 33.67 0.05
N SER A 267 26.20 32.52 -0.04
CA SER A 267 27.34 32.31 -0.94
C SER A 267 26.90 32.16 -2.40
N ASN A 268 27.83 32.33 -3.36
CA ASN A 268 27.55 32.06 -4.78
C ASN A 268 27.06 30.62 -5.02
N ALA A 269 27.53 29.65 -4.23
CA ALA A 269 27.11 28.26 -4.33
C ALA A 269 25.65 28.07 -3.86
N GLU A 270 25.28 28.70 -2.74
CA GLU A 270 23.90 28.64 -2.23
C GLU A 270 22.92 29.39 -3.14
N PHE A 271 23.34 30.53 -3.70
CA PHE A 271 22.54 31.26 -4.68
C PHE A 271 22.34 30.46 -5.97
N ALA A 272 23.36 29.72 -6.41
CA ALA A 272 23.26 28.84 -7.58
C ALA A 272 22.28 27.67 -7.38
N TYR A 273 21.99 27.24 -6.14
CA TYR A 273 20.94 26.24 -5.90
C TYR A 273 19.51 26.75 -6.20
N LEU A 274 19.34 28.06 -6.40
CA LEU A 274 18.09 28.64 -6.89
C LEU A 274 17.95 28.52 -8.42
N ASP A 275 18.99 28.08 -9.13
CA ASP A 275 18.89 27.81 -10.56
C ASP A 275 17.86 26.70 -10.83
N GLY A 276 16.99 26.92 -11.81
CA GLY A 276 15.85 26.05 -12.11
C GLY A 276 14.58 26.31 -11.29
N VAL A 277 14.56 27.29 -10.38
CA VAL A 277 13.33 27.74 -9.74
C VAL A 277 12.46 28.50 -10.76
N THR A 278 11.38 27.86 -11.24
CA THR A 278 10.48 28.40 -12.27
C THR A 278 9.25 29.14 -11.74
N SER A 279 9.08 29.20 -10.41
CA SER A 279 7.96 29.87 -9.73
C SER A 279 8.38 30.30 -8.33
N ALA A 280 7.49 30.92 -7.55
CA ALA A 280 7.83 31.28 -6.17
C ALA A 280 8.33 30.04 -5.40
N ILE A 281 9.48 30.14 -4.73
CA ILE A 281 10.11 29.05 -3.96
C ILE A 281 9.09 28.40 -3.01
N GLN A 282 8.25 29.23 -2.38
CA GLN A 282 7.18 28.76 -1.50
C GLN A 282 6.19 27.83 -2.20
N THR A 283 5.83 28.11 -3.46
CA THR A 283 4.94 27.24 -4.25
C THR A 283 5.59 25.89 -4.52
N GLN A 284 6.88 25.86 -4.84
CA GLN A 284 7.61 24.60 -5.07
C GLN A 284 7.71 23.76 -3.79
N LEU A 285 7.96 24.39 -2.65
CA LEU A 285 7.98 23.71 -1.34
C LEU A 285 6.59 23.20 -0.95
N ASN A 286 5.55 23.99 -1.16
CA ASN A 286 4.17 23.60 -0.85
C ASN A 286 3.68 22.43 -1.72
N ALA A 287 4.25 22.24 -2.91
CA ALA A 287 3.93 21.13 -3.81
C ALA A 287 4.62 19.81 -3.40
N LYS A 288 5.60 19.84 -2.49
CA LYS A 288 6.23 18.63 -1.97
C LYS A 288 5.32 17.94 -0.93
N GLU A 289 5.50 16.63 -0.81
CA GLU A 289 4.77 15.82 0.17
C GLU A 289 4.99 16.33 1.60
N THR A 290 3.93 16.33 2.40
CA THR A 290 4.01 16.75 3.81
C THR A 290 3.98 15.53 4.73
N PRO A 291 4.53 15.62 5.96
CA PRO A 291 4.39 14.54 6.94
C PRO A 291 2.92 14.13 7.18
N ALA A 292 1.99 15.10 7.17
CA ALA A 292 0.56 14.84 7.31
C ALA A 292 -0.04 14.13 6.08
N GLY A 293 0.37 14.51 4.87
CA GLY A 293 -0.05 13.84 3.64
C GLY A 293 0.48 12.40 3.55
N ALA A 294 1.74 12.17 3.94
CA ALA A 294 2.32 10.84 4.07
C ALA A 294 1.58 9.99 5.11
N GLN A 295 1.23 10.55 6.27
CA GLN A 295 0.44 9.84 7.29
C GLN A 295 -0.96 9.46 6.77
N THR A 296 -1.60 10.35 6.01
CA THR A 296 -2.89 10.06 5.39
C THR A 296 -2.79 8.88 4.44
N LYS A 297 -1.76 8.85 3.58
CA LYS A 297 -1.50 7.72 2.67
C LYS A 297 -1.24 6.42 3.41
N ALA A 298 -0.49 6.46 4.52
CA ALA A 298 -0.22 5.29 5.36
C ALA A 298 -1.51 4.72 5.99
N ASN A 299 -2.36 5.60 6.54
CA ASN A 299 -3.66 5.20 7.11
C ASN A 299 -4.57 4.58 6.05
N THR A 300 -4.58 5.14 4.83
CA THR A 300 -5.32 4.56 3.71
C THR A 300 -4.80 3.18 3.34
N ALA A 301 -3.48 2.99 3.27
CA ALA A 301 -2.88 1.68 2.98
C ALA A 301 -3.23 0.64 4.05
N GLU A 302 -3.17 1.01 5.34
CA GLU A 302 -3.55 0.13 6.45
C GLU A 302 -5.03 -0.27 6.38
N SER A 303 -5.92 0.69 6.09
CA SER A 303 -7.36 0.45 5.92
C SER A 303 -7.64 -0.48 4.74
N ASN A 304 -6.96 -0.26 3.60
CA ASN A 304 -7.07 -1.11 2.42
C ASN A 304 -6.58 -2.53 2.70
N ALA A 305 -5.47 -2.70 3.42
CA ALA A 305 -4.92 -4.00 3.78
C ALA A 305 -5.86 -4.79 4.70
N LYS A 306 -6.46 -4.13 5.71
CA LYS A 306 -7.48 -4.73 6.58
C LYS A 306 -8.71 -5.16 5.78
N SER A 307 -9.26 -4.26 4.98
CA SER A 307 -10.43 -4.52 4.14
C SER A 307 -10.21 -5.69 3.18
N TYR A 308 -9.04 -5.74 2.54
CA TYR A 308 -8.66 -6.84 1.66
C TYR A 308 -8.61 -8.17 2.40
N THR A 309 -7.96 -8.21 3.58
CA THR A 309 -7.81 -9.43 4.38
C THR A 309 -9.16 -9.92 4.90
N ASP A 310 -9.99 -9.03 5.44
CA ASP A 310 -11.29 -9.39 6.04
C ASP A 310 -12.31 -9.92 5.03
N ALA A 311 -12.22 -9.45 3.77
CA ALA A 311 -13.07 -9.86 2.66
C ALA A 311 -12.73 -11.26 2.11
N LYS A 312 -11.55 -11.81 2.40
CA LYS A 312 -11.18 -13.15 1.92
C LYS A 312 -11.88 -14.23 2.76
N ALA A 313 -12.29 -15.31 2.09
CA ALA A 313 -12.80 -16.51 2.73
C ALA A 313 -11.63 -17.38 3.24
N TRP A 314 -11.02 -16.97 4.34
CA TRP A 314 -10.02 -17.76 5.05
C TRP A 314 -10.56 -18.20 6.42
N GLN A 315 -9.94 -19.23 6.98
CA GLN A 315 -10.31 -19.81 8.25
C GLN A 315 -10.04 -18.80 9.40
N LYS A 316 -11.07 -18.07 9.82
CA LYS A 316 -10.98 -17.03 10.88
C LYS A 316 -10.82 -17.60 12.28
N ARG A 317 -11.10 -18.90 12.47
CA ARG A 317 -11.00 -19.57 13.76
C ARG A 317 -9.82 -20.54 13.76
N ARG A 318 -8.95 -20.39 14.76
CA ARG A 318 -7.84 -21.30 15.02
C ARG A 318 -8.36 -22.74 15.26
N LEU A 319 -7.93 -23.68 14.42
CA LEU A 319 -8.29 -25.11 14.51
C LEU A 319 -7.18 -25.98 15.11
N THR A 320 -5.93 -25.54 14.99
CA THR A 320 -4.68 -26.17 15.45
C THR A 320 -3.77 -25.09 16.06
N GLU A 321 -2.64 -25.46 16.65
CA GLU A 321 -1.56 -24.51 16.91
C GLU A 321 -0.89 -24.07 15.60
N ASP A 322 -0.13 -22.97 15.65
CA ASP A 322 0.48 -22.34 14.46
C ASP A 322 1.60 -23.19 13.85
N ASP A 323 2.17 -24.12 14.63
CA ASP A 323 3.14 -25.11 14.17
C ASP A 323 2.50 -26.36 13.51
N GLY A 324 1.17 -26.37 13.40
CA GLY A 324 0.38 -27.48 12.85
C GLY A 324 0.06 -28.58 13.86
N THR A 325 0.48 -28.46 15.12
CA THR A 325 0.14 -29.43 16.17
C THR A 325 -1.28 -29.22 16.70
N THR A 326 -1.85 -30.26 17.32
CA THR A 326 -3.16 -30.16 17.97
C THR A 326 -3.12 -29.27 19.21
N ILE A 327 -4.18 -28.52 19.46
CA ILE A 327 -4.29 -27.60 20.60
C ILE A 327 -4.29 -28.40 21.92
N ASN A 328 -3.38 -28.06 22.84
CA ASN A 328 -3.28 -28.72 24.14
C ASN A 328 -4.44 -28.29 25.07
N ILE A 329 -5.16 -29.26 25.62
CA ILE A 329 -6.31 -29.07 26.52
C ILE A 329 -6.15 -29.83 27.84
N ASN A 330 -4.92 -30.06 28.31
CA ASN A 330 -4.65 -30.76 29.57
C ASN A 330 -5.50 -30.22 30.73
N GLY A 331 -6.12 -31.12 31.49
CA GLY A 331 -6.95 -30.76 32.64
C GLY A 331 -8.31 -30.10 32.31
N GLN A 332 -8.65 -29.91 31.04
CA GLN A 332 -9.90 -29.27 30.63
C GLN A 332 -11.10 -30.21 30.77
N ASP A 333 -12.27 -29.60 30.95
CA ASP A 333 -13.55 -30.30 30.87
C ASP A 333 -14.05 -30.36 29.44
N LEU A 334 -14.22 -31.57 28.90
CA LEU A 334 -14.75 -31.78 27.56
C LEU A 334 -16.18 -31.26 27.40
N ASN A 335 -16.96 -31.09 28.47
CA ASN A 335 -18.28 -30.48 28.37
C ASN A 335 -18.22 -28.96 28.06
N SER A 336 -17.10 -28.33 28.39
CA SER A 336 -16.82 -26.91 28.11
C SER A 336 -16.12 -26.71 26.76
N LEU A 337 -15.54 -27.77 26.19
CA LEU A 337 -14.88 -27.75 24.89
C LEU A 337 -15.88 -27.82 23.73
N ARG A 338 -16.49 -26.67 23.41
CA ARG A 338 -17.60 -26.58 22.44
C ARG A 338 -17.19 -26.06 21.07
N ALA A 339 -16.04 -25.41 20.98
CA ALA A 339 -15.63 -24.72 19.78
C ALA A 339 -14.91 -25.67 18.82
N THR A 340 -15.20 -25.55 17.52
CA THR A 340 -14.57 -26.38 16.48
C THR A 340 -13.05 -26.28 16.54
N GLY A 341 -12.38 -27.44 16.48
CA GLY A 341 -10.92 -27.55 16.51
C GLY A 341 -10.43 -28.99 16.69
N CYS A 342 -9.12 -29.17 16.60
CA CYS A 342 -8.41 -30.42 16.83
C CYS A 342 -7.53 -30.27 18.07
N PHE A 343 -7.76 -31.12 19.06
CA PHE A 343 -7.20 -30.98 20.40
C PHE A 343 -6.50 -32.26 20.85
N VAL A 344 -5.59 -32.11 21.81
CA VAL A 344 -4.94 -33.22 22.51
C VAL A 344 -4.84 -32.91 23.99
N GLY A 345 -4.99 -33.91 24.85
CA GLY A 345 -4.65 -33.70 26.24
C GLY A 345 -4.83 -34.91 27.13
N THR A 346 -4.43 -34.74 28.37
CA THR A 346 -4.54 -35.70 29.46
C THR A 346 -5.20 -35.07 30.68
N GLY A 347 -5.68 -35.91 31.60
CA GLY A 347 -6.40 -35.47 32.79
C GLY A 347 -7.73 -34.77 32.48
N LEU A 348 -8.40 -35.19 31.39
CA LEU A 348 -9.59 -34.52 30.87
C LEU A 348 -10.83 -34.93 31.68
N TYR A 349 -11.66 -33.96 32.07
CA TYR A 349 -12.95 -34.25 32.72
C TYR A 349 -14.01 -34.59 31.68
N ASN A 350 -14.97 -35.44 32.06
CA ASN A 350 -16.03 -35.94 31.18
C ASN A 350 -15.49 -36.63 29.90
N SER A 351 -14.32 -37.27 30.03
CA SER A 351 -13.71 -38.14 29.02
C SER A 351 -14.51 -39.44 28.80
N PRO A 352 -14.26 -40.17 27.69
CA PRO A 352 -14.94 -41.44 27.40
C PRO A 352 -14.81 -42.52 28.46
N ASP A 353 -13.68 -42.57 29.17
CA ASP A 353 -13.42 -43.52 30.25
C ASP A 353 -13.98 -43.04 31.62
N GLY A 354 -14.58 -41.85 31.67
CA GLY A 354 -15.08 -41.23 32.90
C GLY A 354 -14.00 -40.87 33.91
N SER A 355 -12.71 -40.90 33.53
CA SER A 355 -11.58 -40.67 34.41
C SER A 355 -10.79 -39.42 34.02
N SER A 356 -10.49 -38.56 34.99
CA SER A 356 -9.54 -37.45 34.81
C SER A 356 -8.09 -37.88 35.07
N ALA A 357 -7.76 -39.15 34.78
CA ALA A 357 -6.43 -39.71 34.99
C ALA A 357 -5.42 -39.11 34.01
N THR A 358 -4.23 -38.75 34.50
CA THR A 358 -3.14 -38.19 33.68
C THR A 358 -2.40 -39.26 32.85
N SER A 359 -2.67 -40.54 33.11
CA SER A 359 -2.17 -41.67 32.31
C SER A 359 -2.86 -41.80 30.96
N ASN A 360 -4.05 -41.20 30.78
CA ASN A 360 -4.87 -41.38 29.59
C ASN A 360 -4.83 -40.13 28.71
N TRP A 361 -4.23 -40.29 27.54
CA TRP A 361 -4.12 -39.24 26.54
C TRP A 361 -5.16 -39.41 25.46
N TYR A 362 -5.83 -38.32 25.08
CA TYR A 362 -6.85 -38.32 24.05
C TYR A 362 -6.53 -37.30 22.97
N TYR A 363 -6.69 -37.71 21.71
CA TYR A 363 -6.99 -36.79 20.63
C TYR A 363 -8.49 -36.52 20.60
N VAL A 364 -8.88 -35.25 20.61
CA VAL A 364 -10.29 -34.84 20.61
C VAL A 364 -10.54 -33.93 19.42
N GLN A 365 -11.43 -34.35 18.53
CA GLN A 365 -11.96 -33.50 17.48
C GLN A 365 -13.32 -32.94 17.91
N VAL A 366 -13.48 -31.63 17.81
CA VAL A 366 -14.74 -30.95 18.08
C VAL A 366 -15.25 -30.33 16.79
N MET A 367 -16.52 -30.58 16.48
CA MET A 367 -17.20 -30.05 15.32
C MET A 367 -18.51 -29.41 15.78
N ALA A 368 -18.58 -28.09 15.79
CA ALA A 368 -19.79 -27.35 16.11
C ALA A 368 -20.52 -26.95 14.82
N MET A 369 -21.81 -27.26 14.73
CA MET A 369 -22.65 -26.85 13.59
C MET A 369 -22.93 -25.34 13.60
N ASN A 370 -22.94 -24.73 14.78
CA ASN A 370 -22.98 -23.28 14.96
C ASN A 370 -22.12 -22.89 16.17
N THR A 371 -21.80 -21.60 16.33
CA THR A 371 -20.82 -21.10 17.31
C THR A 371 -21.13 -21.60 18.73
N ASN A 372 -20.34 -22.59 19.19
CA ASN A 372 -20.42 -23.21 20.52
C ASN A 372 -21.72 -23.98 20.84
N VAL A 373 -22.52 -24.35 19.83
CA VAL A 373 -23.80 -25.06 19.98
C VAL A 373 -23.96 -26.14 18.91
N TRP A 374 -24.73 -27.19 19.23
CA TRP A 374 -24.86 -28.41 18.40
C TRP A 374 -23.50 -28.99 18.03
N VAL A 375 -22.85 -29.56 19.04
CA VAL A 375 -21.45 -29.96 19.00
C VAL A 375 -21.34 -31.47 18.89
N LYS A 376 -20.49 -31.95 17.99
CA LYS A 376 -20.03 -33.34 17.96
C LYS A 376 -18.61 -33.40 18.52
N GLN A 377 -18.36 -34.36 19.39
CA GLN A 377 -17.02 -34.69 19.86
C GLN A 377 -16.66 -36.11 19.45
N VAL A 378 -15.44 -36.27 18.96
CA VAL A 378 -14.82 -37.55 18.66
C VAL A 378 -13.53 -37.61 19.47
N ALA A 379 -13.37 -38.65 20.28
CA ALA A 379 -12.21 -38.85 21.13
C ALA A 379 -11.57 -40.20 20.81
N VAL A 380 -10.24 -40.20 20.63
CA VAL A 380 -9.44 -41.41 20.43
C VAL A 380 -8.35 -41.42 21.48
N ASN A 381 -8.31 -42.49 22.28
CA ASN A 381 -7.23 -42.68 23.25
C ASN A 381 -5.94 -43.03 22.53
N LEU A 382 -4.85 -42.33 22.85
CA LEU A 382 -3.54 -42.47 22.21
C LEU A 382 -2.94 -43.88 22.37
N PHE A 383 -3.11 -44.51 23.53
CA PHE A 383 -2.41 -45.76 23.86
C PHE A 383 -3.24 -46.99 23.53
N THR A 384 -4.56 -46.91 23.69
CA THR A 384 -5.46 -48.05 23.44
C THR A 384 -6.10 -48.01 22.06
N ASN A 385 -5.99 -46.90 21.32
CA ASN A 385 -6.72 -46.62 20.08
C ASN A 385 -8.24 -46.78 20.22
N THR A 386 -8.79 -46.68 21.45
CA THR A 386 -10.23 -46.79 21.66
C THR A 386 -10.93 -45.53 21.16
N PHE A 387 -11.84 -45.72 20.21
CA PHE A 387 -12.67 -44.66 19.64
C PHE A 387 -13.95 -44.47 20.47
N ALA A 388 -14.29 -43.21 20.73
CA ALA A 388 -15.60 -42.84 21.26
C ALA A 388 -16.11 -41.55 20.61
N MET A 389 -17.42 -41.43 20.46
CA MET A 389 -18.07 -40.21 19.99
C MET A 389 -19.31 -39.88 20.82
N ARG A 390 -19.64 -38.60 20.87
CA ARG A 390 -20.89 -38.10 21.46
C ARG A 390 -21.34 -36.80 20.78
N THR A 391 -22.58 -36.43 21.02
CA THR A 391 -23.17 -35.16 20.58
C THR A 391 -23.71 -34.37 21.76
N GLY A 392 -23.53 -33.06 21.73
CA GLY A 392 -24.14 -32.10 22.64
C GLY A 392 -25.16 -31.26 21.90
N SER A 393 -26.43 -31.33 22.30
CA SER A 393 -27.51 -30.52 21.72
C SER A 393 -27.72 -29.25 22.54
N ASP A 394 -27.95 -28.12 21.86
CA ASP A 394 -28.34 -26.90 22.55
C ASP A 394 -29.73 -27.04 23.17
N ASN A 395 -29.86 -26.57 24.40
CA ASN A 395 -31.12 -26.44 25.13
C ASN A 395 -31.16 -25.05 25.77
N ASN A 396 -31.53 -24.05 24.97
CA ASN A 396 -31.70 -22.65 25.39
C ASN A 396 -30.41 -22.06 26.03
N GLY A 397 -29.25 -22.26 25.40
CA GLY A 397 -27.96 -21.72 25.85
C GLY A 397 -27.13 -22.66 26.74
N THR A 398 -27.70 -23.81 27.14
CA THR A 398 -26.98 -24.87 27.86
C THR A 398 -26.88 -26.11 26.98
N ILE A 399 -25.67 -26.66 26.79
CA ILE A 399 -25.52 -27.94 26.08
C ILE A 399 -25.89 -29.11 27.00
N SER A 400 -26.79 -29.95 26.51
CA SER A 400 -27.02 -31.29 27.05
C SER A 400 -26.18 -32.31 26.29
N TRP A 401 -25.28 -33.01 26.99
CA TRP A 401 -24.37 -33.99 26.38
C TRP A 401 -24.97 -35.41 26.42
N GLY A 402 -24.98 -36.08 25.27
CA GLY A 402 -25.21 -37.51 25.20
C GLY A 402 -24.07 -38.31 25.81
N ALA A 403 -24.33 -39.58 26.15
CA ALA A 403 -23.31 -40.51 26.60
C ALA A 403 -22.24 -40.75 25.51
N TRP A 404 -21.02 -41.08 25.94
CA TRP A 404 -19.98 -41.55 25.02
C TRP A 404 -20.37 -42.90 24.44
N SER A 405 -20.34 -43.00 23.12
CA SER A 405 -20.63 -44.22 22.37
C SER A 405 -19.38 -44.73 21.68
N ALA A 406 -19.13 -46.04 21.76
CA ALA A 406 -18.06 -46.69 21.03
C ALA A 406 -18.39 -46.74 19.53
N ASP A 407 -17.40 -47.03 18.67
CA ASP A 407 -17.69 -47.30 17.26
C ASP A 407 -18.40 -48.64 17.05
N LEU A 408 -18.91 -48.83 15.83
CA LEU A 408 -19.60 -50.05 15.43
C LEU A 408 -18.70 -51.29 15.59
N PHE A 409 -17.40 -51.17 15.34
CA PHE A 409 -16.47 -52.29 15.40
C PHE A 409 -16.24 -52.77 16.83
N GLN A 410 -16.07 -51.86 17.77
CA GLN A 410 -15.92 -52.19 19.19
C GLN A 410 -17.24 -52.71 19.77
N SER A 411 -18.38 -52.14 19.38
CA SER A 411 -19.69 -52.66 19.77
C SER A 411 -19.88 -54.11 19.27
N VAL A 412 -19.55 -54.37 18.01
CA VAL A 412 -19.57 -55.71 17.41
C VAL A 412 -18.58 -56.65 18.11
N ALA A 413 -17.35 -56.21 18.41
CA ALA A 413 -16.35 -57.00 19.11
C ALA A 413 -16.79 -57.37 20.53
N ASN A 414 -17.40 -56.43 21.26
CA ASN A 414 -17.99 -56.67 22.58
C ASN A 414 -19.14 -57.68 22.47
N GLY A 415 -20.01 -57.52 21.47
CA GLY A 415 -21.09 -58.46 21.16
C GLY A 415 -20.59 -59.87 20.86
N LYS A 416 -19.59 -60.01 19.97
CA LYS A 416 -18.94 -61.30 19.65
C LYS A 416 -18.31 -61.93 20.89
N SER A 417 -17.62 -61.15 21.72
CA SER A 417 -17.00 -61.64 22.96
C SER A 417 -18.04 -62.14 23.97
N SER A 418 -19.18 -61.46 24.05
CA SER A 418 -20.31 -61.86 24.90
C SER A 418 -20.96 -63.15 24.40
N ILE A 419 -21.20 -63.25 23.08
CA ILE A 419 -21.73 -64.46 22.43
C ILE A 419 -20.76 -65.64 22.59
N ALA A 420 -19.48 -65.42 22.33
CA ALA A 420 -18.43 -66.43 22.50
C ALA A 420 -18.37 -66.94 23.94
N SER A 421 -18.44 -66.05 24.93
CA SER A 421 -18.49 -66.44 26.35
C SER A 421 -19.72 -67.28 26.67
N ALA A 422 -20.88 -66.95 26.10
CA ALA A 422 -22.10 -67.74 26.27
C ALA A 422 -22.00 -69.14 25.66
N ILE A 423 -21.43 -69.26 24.45
CA ILE A 423 -21.19 -70.56 23.77
C ILE A 423 -20.20 -71.41 24.58
N SER A 424 -19.08 -70.81 25.01
CA SER A 424 -18.11 -71.45 25.90
C SER A 424 -18.74 -71.93 27.20
N GLY A 425 -19.64 -71.13 27.80
CA GLY A 425 -20.41 -71.51 28.97
C GLY A 425 -21.36 -72.71 28.78
N LYS A 426 -21.63 -73.11 27.53
CA LYS A 426 -22.40 -74.32 27.18
C LYS A 426 -21.51 -75.51 26.79
N GLY A 427 -20.19 -75.40 26.99
CA GLY A 427 -19.24 -76.50 26.78
C GLY A 427 -18.63 -76.57 25.37
N VAL A 428 -18.87 -75.57 24.50
CA VAL A 428 -18.26 -75.48 23.17
C VAL A 428 -17.27 -74.33 23.14
N ALA A 429 -15.98 -74.59 22.92
CA ALA A 429 -14.93 -73.57 23.00
C ALA A 429 -15.08 -72.47 21.91
N ALA A 430 -15.39 -71.25 22.33
CA ALA A 430 -15.52 -70.06 21.47
C ALA A 430 -14.74 -68.86 22.05
N THR A 431 -14.24 -67.99 21.16
CA THR A 431 -13.47 -66.79 21.52
C THR A 431 -14.06 -65.54 20.86
N GLY A 432 -13.84 -64.35 21.46
CA GLY A 432 -14.28 -63.08 20.87
C GLY A 432 -13.60 -62.75 19.52
N SER A 433 -12.50 -63.44 19.21
CA SER A 433 -11.77 -63.33 17.94
C SER A 433 -12.41 -64.16 16.81
N ASP A 434 -13.28 -65.13 17.12
CA ASP A 434 -13.99 -65.91 16.11
C ASP A 434 -14.84 -64.97 15.22
N ASP A 435 -14.92 -65.26 13.92
CA ASP A 435 -15.85 -64.57 13.03
C ASP A 435 -17.31 -65.02 13.26
N PHE A 436 -18.26 -64.28 12.71
CA PHE A 436 -19.68 -64.60 12.92
C PHE A 436 -20.09 -65.97 12.37
N GLY A 437 -19.46 -66.42 11.27
CA GLY A 437 -19.74 -67.75 10.69
C GLY A 437 -19.27 -68.88 11.61
N THR A 438 -18.08 -68.73 12.19
CA THR A 438 -17.48 -69.65 13.14
C THR A 438 -18.28 -69.70 14.44
N LEU A 439 -18.69 -68.54 14.97
CA LEU A 439 -19.57 -68.48 16.14
C LEU A 439 -20.91 -69.17 15.85
N ALA A 440 -21.51 -68.94 14.68
CA ALA A 440 -22.76 -69.60 14.28
C ALA A 440 -22.62 -71.13 14.17
N ALA A 441 -21.53 -71.61 13.57
CA ALA A 441 -21.25 -73.05 13.49
C ALA A 441 -21.07 -73.67 14.90
N LYS A 442 -20.36 -72.97 15.79
CA LYS A 442 -20.17 -73.41 17.19
C LYS A 442 -21.48 -73.41 17.99
N ILE A 443 -22.41 -72.48 17.72
CA ILE A 443 -23.76 -72.54 18.29
C ILE A 443 -24.46 -73.85 17.89
N GLY A 444 -24.30 -74.30 16.64
CA GLY A 444 -24.83 -75.58 16.17
C GLY A 444 -24.21 -76.82 16.84
N GLN A 445 -23.05 -76.68 17.48
CA GLN A 445 -22.40 -77.76 18.24
C GLN A 445 -22.86 -77.81 19.71
N ILE A 446 -23.62 -76.82 20.17
CA ILE A 446 -24.18 -76.83 21.52
C ILE A 446 -25.11 -78.04 21.64
N ASN A 447 -24.85 -78.90 22.62
CA ASN A 447 -25.68 -80.07 22.85
C ASN A 447 -27.08 -79.63 23.32
N THR A 448 -28.06 -79.70 22.41
CA THR A 448 -29.48 -79.48 22.70
C THR A 448 -30.24 -80.79 22.97
N GLY A 449 -29.53 -81.91 23.11
CA GLY A 449 -30.11 -83.23 23.33
C GLY A 449 -30.86 -83.34 24.67
N ARG A 450 -31.75 -84.34 24.77
CA ARG A 450 -32.44 -84.69 26.03
C ARG A 450 -31.41 -84.94 27.12
N ARG A 451 -31.66 -84.40 28.32
CA ARG A 451 -30.73 -84.50 29.43
C ARG A 451 -30.66 -85.96 29.88
N PHE A 452 -29.47 -86.41 30.24
CA PHE A 452 -29.29 -87.72 30.85
C PHE A 452 -28.39 -87.61 32.07
N ALA A 453 -28.52 -88.57 32.97
CA ALA A 453 -27.66 -88.72 34.13
C ALA A 453 -27.40 -90.22 34.31
N SER A 454 -26.23 -90.58 34.82
CA SER A 454 -25.91 -91.96 35.16
C SER A 454 -25.25 -92.03 36.51
N GLY A 455 -25.40 -93.14 37.20
CA GLY A 455 -24.77 -93.33 38.48
C GLY A 455 -24.90 -94.75 39.00
N ALA A 456 -24.48 -94.92 40.25
CA ALA A 456 -24.63 -96.14 41.01
C ALA A 456 -25.24 -95.77 42.37
N VAL A 457 -26.21 -96.55 42.85
CA VAL A 457 -26.85 -96.34 44.15
C VAL A 457 -27.04 -97.68 44.83
N SER A 458 -26.76 -97.74 46.13
CA SER A 458 -27.01 -98.96 46.90
C SER A 458 -28.51 -99.18 47.07
N MET A 459 -28.94 -100.41 46.88
CA MET A 459 -30.31 -100.86 47.08
C MET A 459 -30.51 -101.28 48.55
N GLY A 460 -31.60 -100.85 49.16
CA GLY A 460 -32.02 -101.30 50.50
C GLY A 460 -33.02 -102.45 50.40
N TRP A 461 -32.91 -103.46 51.27
CA TRP A 461 -33.85 -104.58 51.33
C TRP A 461 -34.87 -104.41 52.46
N THR A 462 -36.15 -104.54 52.14
CA THR A 462 -37.26 -104.50 53.10
C THR A 462 -38.19 -105.68 52.85
N GLY A 463 -37.94 -106.80 53.53
CA GLY A 463 -38.93 -107.88 53.74
C GLY A 463 -39.61 -108.47 52.50
N ALA A 464 -38.95 -108.44 51.33
CA ALA A 464 -39.30 -109.01 50.00
C ALA A 464 -39.05 -108.03 48.84
N ILE A 465 -38.69 -106.77 49.11
CA ILE A 465 -38.47 -105.74 48.08
C ILE A 465 -37.08 -105.12 48.23
N TRP A 466 -36.32 -105.07 47.13
CA TRP A 466 -35.12 -104.26 47.01
C TRP A 466 -35.48 -102.91 46.41
N THR A 467 -35.14 -101.81 47.09
CA THR A 467 -35.48 -100.45 46.66
C THR A 467 -34.22 -99.61 46.48
N ALA A 468 -34.10 -98.93 45.35
CA ALA A 468 -33.12 -97.89 45.12
C ALA A 468 -33.80 -96.59 44.72
N SER A 469 -33.43 -95.50 45.38
CA SER A 469 -33.96 -94.17 45.10
C SER A 469 -32.83 -93.22 44.72
N VAL A 470 -33.01 -92.53 43.60
CA VAL A 470 -32.10 -91.52 43.08
C VAL A 470 -32.81 -90.17 43.18
N TRP A 471 -32.13 -89.20 43.78
CA TRP A 471 -32.65 -87.85 44.02
C TRP A 471 -31.70 -86.81 43.43
N GLY A 472 -32.22 -85.59 43.22
CA GLY A 472 -31.43 -84.46 42.77
C GLY A 472 -31.08 -84.49 41.27
N LEU A 473 -31.82 -85.26 40.47
CA LEU A 473 -31.73 -85.13 39.02
C LEU A 473 -32.27 -83.76 38.61
N ALA A 474 -31.52 -83.08 37.76
CA ALA A 474 -31.89 -81.75 37.32
C ALA A 474 -33.01 -81.76 36.24
N PHE A 475 -33.58 -82.92 35.92
CA PHE A 475 -34.69 -83.16 34.99
C PHE A 475 -35.60 -84.28 35.52
N THR A 476 -36.84 -84.35 35.04
CA THR A 476 -37.75 -85.47 35.37
C THR A 476 -37.52 -86.59 34.37
N PRO A 477 -37.02 -87.76 34.79
CA PRO A 477 -36.66 -88.81 33.86
C PRO A 477 -37.91 -89.44 33.24
N LYS A 478 -37.96 -89.61 31.91
CA LYS A 478 -39.02 -90.35 31.19
C LYS A 478 -38.60 -91.77 30.81
N THR A 479 -37.31 -92.02 30.73
CA THR A 479 -36.77 -93.36 30.47
C THR A 479 -35.64 -93.62 31.44
N ILE A 480 -35.66 -94.77 32.09
CA ILE A 480 -34.64 -95.20 33.05
C ILE A 480 -34.16 -96.57 32.64
N ILE A 481 -32.85 -96.70 32.46
CA ILE A 481 -32.18 -97.99 32.32
C ILE A 481 -31.51 -98.27 33.66
N ALA A 482 -31.88 -99.37 34.29
CA ALA A 482 -31.30 -99.78 35.56
C ALA A 482 -30.77 -101.22 35.45
N MET A 483 -29.60 -101.44 36.03
CA MET A 483 -28.93 -102.73 36.07
C MET A 483 -28.62 -103.07 37.53
N ALA A 484 -29.11 -104.22 37.97
CA ALA A 484 -28.85 -104.75 39.31
C ALA A 484 -28.02 -106.05 39.20
N PRO A 485 -26.96 -106.23 40.00
CA PRO A 485 -25.97 -107.32 39.84
C PRO A 485 -26.45 -108.71 40.29
N ILE A 486 -27.75 -108.96 40.32
CA ILE A 486 -28.33 -110.13 40.99
C ILE A 486 -28.40 -111.33 40.02
N ASN A 487 -27.36 -112.20 40.04
CA ASN A 487 -27.21 -113.45 39.26
C ASN A 487 -27.20 -113.29 37.73
N GLY A 488 -26.20 -112.58 37.20
CA GLY A 488 -25.95 -112.42 35.76
C GLY A 488 -26.69 -111.22 35.18
N ASP A 489 -25.96 -110.09 35.09
CA ASP A 489 -26.25 -108.85 34.36
C ASP A 489 -27.71 -108.60 33.95
N LEU A 490 -28.57 -108.33 34.93
CA LEU A 490 -29.97 -108.04 34.66
C LEU A 490 -30.16 -106.58 34.24
N ILE A 491 -30.36 -106.34 32.95
CA ILE A 491 -30.68 -105.03 32.40
C ILE A 491 -32.20 -104.87 32.32
N SER A 492 -32.76 -103.92 33.05
CA SER A 492 -34.18 -103.55 32.95
C SER A 492 -34.31 -102.12 32.40
N ILE A 493 -35.16 -101.95 31.39
CA ILE A 493 -35.51 -100.64 30.82
C ILE A 493 -36.94 -100.31 31.25
N TYR A 494 -37.11 -99.10 31.78
CA TYR A 494 -38.39 -98.58 32.26
C TYR A 494 -38.72 -97.28 31.52
N ASP A 495 -39.92 -97.22 30.94
CA ASP A 495 -40.54 -95.99 30.44
C ASP A 495 -41.63 -95.54 31.42
N VAL A 496 -41.69 -94.25 31.72
CA VAL A 496 -42.68 -93.65 32.63
C VAL A 496 -44.13 -93.84 32.16
N THR A 497 -44.35 -94.18 30.89
CA THR A 497 -45.66 -94.56 30.35
C THR A 497 -46.09 -96.01 30.65
N GLY A 498 -45.29 -96.77 31.43
CA GLY A 498 -45.78 -97.95 32.13
C GLY A 498 -45.81 -99.26 31.32
N ASN A 499 -44.72 -99.61 30.62
CA ASN A 499 -44.56 -100.97 30.09
C ASN A 499 -43.12 -101.49 30.29
N LEU A 500 -43.02 -102.66 30.94
CA LEU A 500 -41.80 -103.42 31.22
C LEU A 500 -41.42 -104.34 30.04
N TYR A 501 -40.15 -104.34 29.61
CA TYR A 501 -39.63 -105.36 28.68
C TYR A 501 -38.27 -105.98 29.09
N SER A 502 -38.37 -107.24 29.53
CA SER A 502 -37.43 -108.39 29.46
C SER A 502 -36.19 -108.51 30.37
N TRP A 503 -35.89 -109.78 30.70
CA TRP A 503 -34.64 -110.33 31.24
C TRP A 503 -33.80 -110.89 30.08
N ALA A 504 -32.49 -110.62 30.05
CA ALA A 504 -31.56 -111.40 29.22
C ALA A 504 -30.22 -111.57 29.93
N SER A 505 -29.75 -112.81 30.01
CA SER A 505 -28.35 -113.10 30.29
C SER A 505 -27.57 -113.06 28.97
N SER A 506 -26.53 -112.23 28.96
CA SER A 506 -25.37 -112.29 28.05
C SER A 506 -25.53 -112.04 26.52
N SER A 507 -26.67 -111.60 25.97
CA SER A 507 -26.75 -111.00 24.60
C SER A 507 -28.06 -110.20 24.40
N PHE A 508 -28.00 -109.02 23.77
CA PHE A 508 -29.18 -108.16 23.55
C PHE A 508 -30.12 -108.75 22.47
N ASN A 509 -31.05 -109.61 22.88
CA ASN A 509 -32.22 -110.02 22.10
C ASN A 509 -33.49 -109.61 22.88
N VAL A 510 -34.29 -108.68 22.35
CA VAL A 510 -35.58 -108.30 22.92
C VAL A 510 -36.62 -109.32 22.48
N ASN A 511 -36.80 -110.39 23.25
CA ASN A 511 -37.82 -111.41 22.98
C ASN A 511 -39.09 -111.11 23.80
N LEU A 512 -40.18 -110.70 23.12
CA LEU A 512 -41.49 -110.47 23.73
C LEU A 512 -42.22 -111.80 23.89
N TRP A 513 -42.19 -112.39 25.08
CA TRP A 513 -43.01 -113.56 25.38
C TRP A 513 -44.05 -113.16 26.44
N ALA A 514 -45.31 -113.07 26.02
CA ALA A 514 -46.45 -112.97 26.92
C ALA A 514 -46.59 -114.31 27.67
N GLN A 515 -46.37 -114.33 28.98
CA GLN A 515 -46.55 -115.55 29.77
C GLN A 515 -47.96 -115.60 30.38
N TYR A 516 -48.66 -116.64 29.97
CA TYR A 516 -49.98 -117.09 30.40
C TYR A 516 -49.87 -117.80 31.76
N GLY A 517 -50.69 -117.40 32.73
CA GLY A 517 -51.18 -118.24 33.84
C GLY A 517 -50.18 -118.71 34.90
N GLY A 518 -50.04 -117.94 35.99
CA GLY A 518 -49.39 -118.39 37.23
C GLY A 518 -49.11 -117.20 38.16
N SER A 519 -49.94 -117.04 39.19
CA SER A 519 -49.90 -115.95 40.17
C SER A 519 -48.56 -115.84 40.89
N ASN A 520 -47.73 -114.88 40.48
CA ASN A 520 -46.71 -114.26 41.33
C ASN A 520 -46.67 -112.75 41.01
N THR A 521 -47.36 -111.97 41.84
CA THR A 521 -47.42 -110.50 41.76
C THR A 521 -46.15 -109.90 42.35
N GLY A 522 -45.07 -109.93 41.58
CA GLY A 522 -43.82 -109.24 41.88
C GLY A 522 -43.41 -108.36 40.70
N ASN A 523 -44.26 -107.41 40.31
CA ASN A 523 -43.91 -106.46 39.25
C ASN A 523 -42.79 -105.55 39.76
N ASN A 524 -41.70 -105.39 39.01
CA ASN A 524 -40.71 -104.38 39.35
C ASN A 524 -41.35 -103.01 39.08
N ASP A 525 -41.55 -102.22 40.11
CA ASP A 525 -42.20 -100.92 40.00
C ASP A 525 -41.15 -99.82 39.89
N VAL A 526 -41.41 -98.89 38.96
CA VAL A 526 -40.63 -97.66 38.85
C VAL A 526 -41.57 -96.49 39.03
N SER A 527 -41.26 -95.67 40.03
CA SER A 527 -41.94 -94.41 40.27
C SER A 527 -41.00 -93.27 39.94
N VAL A 528 -41.54 -92.28 39.24
CA VAL A 528 -40.85 -91.03 38.93
C VAL A 528 -41.61 -89.89 39.58
N SER A 529 -40.86 -88.99 40.20
CA SER A 529 -41.38 -87.76 40.79
C SER A 529 -40.35 -86.67 40.56
N GLY A 530 -40.77 -85.43 40.27
CA GLY A 530 -39.93 -84.36 39.72
C GLY A 530 -38.48 -84.36 40.23
N GLY A 531 -37.53 -84.65 39.32
CA GLY A 531 -36.09 -84.70 39.65
C GLY A 531 -35.61 -85.95 40.40
N SER A 532 -36.40 -87.02 40.44
CA SER A 532 -36.08 -88.27 41.14
C SER A 532 -36.75 -89.48 40.50
N PHE A 533 -36.21 -90.66 40.78
CA PHE A 533 -36.89 -91.92 40.51
C PHE A 533 -36.57 -92.96 41.57
N THR A 534 -37.49 -93.89 41.76
CA THR A 534 -37.30 -95.05 42.64
C THR A 534 -37.60 -96.31 41.85
N VAL A 535 -36.70 -97.28 41.94
CA VAL A 535 -36.87 -98.63 41.38
C VAL A 535 -37.05 -99.60 42.52
N GLN A 536 -38.16 -100.34 42.49
CA GLN A 536 -38.49 -101.40 43.44
C GLN A 536 -38.48 -102.73 42.71
N MET A 537 -37.76 -103.70 43.27
CA MET A 537 -37.64 -105.04 42.71
C MET A 537 -38.12 -106.07 43.74
N TYR A 538 -39.14 -106.84 43.39
CA TYR A 538 -39.72 -107.86 44.28
C TYR A 538 -38.93 -109.17 44.18
N ARG A 539 -38.20 -109.56 45.24
CA ARG A 539 -37.45 -110.82 45.32
C ARG A 539 -37.33 -111.39 46.75
N TYR A 540 -37.35 -112.72 46.84
CA TYR A 540 -37.36 -113.51 48.07
C TYR A 540 -35.98 -114.01 48.56
N SER A 541 -34.89 -113.25 48.39
CA SER A 541 -33.56 -113.67 48.88
C SER A 541 -32.64 -112.50 49.25
N THR A 542 -31.84 -112.70 50.31
CA THR A 542 -30.87 -111.74 50.88
C THR A 542 -29.41 -112.06 50.52
N THR A 543 -29.15 -113.08 49.68
CA THR A 543 -27.82 -113.72 49.57
C THR A 543 -26.96 -113.22 48.40
N TYR A 544 -27.06 -111.95 48.02
CA TYR A 544 -26.30 -111.39 46.89
C TYR A 544 -25.30 -110.32 47.37
N GLY A 545 -24.02 -110.58 47.13
CA GLY A 545 -22.90 -109.81 47.72
C GLY A 545 -22.68 -108.41 47.13
N ASP A 546 -23.37 -108.03 46.06
CA ASP A 546 -23.37 -106.66 45.53
C ASP A 546 -24.81 -106.14 45.52
N SER A 547 -25.06 -105.08 46.29
CA SER A 547 -26.37 -104.41 46.38
C SER A 547 -26.41 -103.13 45.55
N THR A 548 -25.48 -102.91 44.62
CA THR A 548 -25.35 -101.64 43.91
C THR A 548 -26.10 -101.65 42.58
N MET A 549 -27.15 -100.84 42.45
CA MET A 549 -27.83 -100.61 41.16
C MET A 549 -27.08 -99.56 40.35
N ARG A 550 -26.66 -99.90 39.13
CA ARG A 550 -26.16 -98.94 38.14
C ARG A 550 -27.31 -98.45 37.28
N TRP A 551 -27.35 -97.17 36.97
CA TRP A 551 -28.49 -96.60 36.26
C TRP A 551 -28.07 -95.51 35.27
N ILE A 552 -28.89 -95.33 34.25
CA ILE A 552 -28.89 -94.17 33.35
C ILE A 552 -30.34 -93.70 33.22
N ALA A 553 -30.59 -92.44 33.52
CA ALA A 553 -31.89 -91.80 33.41
C ALA A 553 -31.84 -90.78 32.28
N PHE A 554 -32.91 -90.69 31.50
CA PHE A 554 -33.08 -89.79 30.36
C PHE A 554 -34.36 -88.96 30.55
N GLU A 555 -34.30 -87.69 30.20
CA GLU A 555 -35.42 -86.73 30.20
C GLU A 555 -36.55 -87.05 29.21
#